data_AF-A0A6G0AJE2-F1
#
_entry.id   AF-A0A6G0AJE2-F1
#
_cell.length_a   1.000
_cell.length_b   1.000
_cell.length_c   1.000
_cell.angle_alpha   90.00
_cell.angle_beta   90.00
_cell.angle_gamma   90.00
#
_symmetry.space_group_name_H-M   'P 1'
#
loop_
_entity.id
_entity.type
_entity.pdbx_description
1 polymer ?
#
loop_
_entity_poly.entity_id
_entity_poly.type
_entity_poly.pdbx_seq_one_letter_code
_entity_poly.pdbx_strand_id
1 'polypeptide(L)'
;MLSMKLFYFIIAAALVCGYTALQNKNELSGKDLYRNCSGCHLDSGAGVKGFYPPHVGHVPELISNKHGRKYLIEVVLFGLNGKICVNNVAYDKGISMPAWGGILNDKQIAKVLNYISSDLGNNKQLLPKNFKPFSEEEVKTVHKNNLTEKQVYANRIKLFGEPCKSK
;
A
#
# COMPACT_ATOMS: atom_id res chain seq x y z
N MET A 1 -24.60 39.10 40.72
CA MET A 1 -24.95 38.15 39.62
C MET A 1 -23.75 37.82 38.72
N LEU A 2 -22.52 37.70 39.25
CA LEU A 2 -21.29 37.46 38.47
C LEU A 2 -20.59 36.12 38.81
N SER A 3 -21.33 35.11 39.32
CA SER A 3 -20.69 33.91 39.88
C SER A 3 -21.09 32.57 39.26
N MET A 4 -21.98 32.55 38.25
CA MET A 4 -22.40 31.30 37.59
C MET A 4 -21.89 31.14 36.15
N LYS A 5 -21.61 32.24 35.43
CA LYS A 5 -21.14 32.18 34.03
C LYS A 5 -19.65 31.84 33.91
N LEU A 6 -18.83 32.22 34.89
CA LEU A 6 -17.39 32.01 34.85
C LEU A 6 -16.99 30.55 35.16
N PHE A 7 -17.78 29.84 35.98
CA PHE A 7 -17.59 28.41 36.22
C PHE A 7 -17.95 27.53 35.01
N TYR A 8 -18.97 27.93 34.24
CA TYR A 8 -19.44 27.17 33.08
C TYR A 8 -18.41 27.15 31.94
N PHE A 9 -17.62 28.22 31.77
CA PHE A 9 -16.56 28.29 30.76
C PHE A 9 -15.34 27.42 31.09
N ILE A 10 -15.01 27.25 32.37
CA ILE A 10 -13.84 26.45 32.79
C ILE A 10 -14.14 24.94 32.67
N ILE A 11 -15.38 24.53 32.95
CA ILE A 11 -15.81 23.12 32.82
C ILE A 11 -15.89 22.70 31.34
N ALA A 12 -16.36 23.59 30.45
CA ALA A 12 -16.42 23.32 29.01
C ALA A 12 -15.03 23.15 28.37
N ALA A 13 -14.03 23.94 28.80
CA ALA A 13 -12.67 23.82 28.27
C ALA A 13 -11.96 22.51 28.71
N ALA A 14 -12.19 22.05 29.94
CA ALA A 14 -11.61 20.80 30.43
C ALA A 14 -12.22 19.56 29.74
N LEU A 15 -13.51 19.58 29.40
CA LEU A 15 -14.18 18.50 28.67
C LEU A 15 -13.75 18.42 27.20
N VAL A 16 -13.48 19.55 26.54
CA VAL A 16 -12.98 19.56 25.15
C VAL A 16 -11.52 19.10 25.06
N CYS A 17 -10.70 19.38 26.08
CA CYS A 17 -9.29 18.97 26.11
C CYS A 17 -9.11 17.46 26.43
N GLY A 18 -10.02 16.85 27.19
CA GLY A 18 -10.00 15.42 27.49
C GLY A 18 -10.45 14.51 26.33
N TYR A 19 -11.27 15.01 25.42
CA TYR A 19 -11.83 14.21 24.31
C TYR A 19 -10.82 13.92 23.19
N THR A 20 -9.81 14.77 22.98
CA THR A 20 -8.83 14.58 21.90
C THR A 20 -7.76 13.53 22.23
N ALA A 21 -7.62 13.14 23.51
CA ALA A 21 -6.64 12.14 23.96
C ALA A 21 -7.11 10.68 23.84
N LEU A 22 -8.37 10.44 23.46
CA LEU A 22 -8.88 9.11 23.11
C LEU A 22 -8.72 8.85 21.60
N GLN A 23 -7.53 9.08 21.04
CA GLN A 23 -7.22 8.57 19.71
C GLN A 23 -7.00 7.06 19.79
N ASN A 24 -7.97 6.36 19.18
CA ASN A 24 -8.12 4.93 18.94
C ASN A 24 -6.84 4.08 19.08
N LYS A 25 -6.74 3.28 20.16
CA LYS A 25 -5.65 2.32 20.40
C LYS A 25 -5.67 1.07 19.50
N ASN A 26 -6.55 1.01 18.49
CA ASN A 26 -6.73 -0.16 17.61
C ASN A 26 -6.43 0.16 16.14
N GLU A 27 -5.32 0.83 15.84
CA GLU A 27 -4.85 0.88 14.46
C GLU A 27 -4.07 -0.39 14.09
N LEU A 28 -4.52 -1.09 13.04
CA LEU A 28 -3.82 -2.25 12.49
C LEU A 28 -2.39 -1.88 12.06
N SER A 29 -1.45 -2.78 12.33
CA SER A 29 -0.07 -2.66 11.82
C SER A 29 0.00 -3.02 10.34
N GLY A 30 1.10 -2.67 9.67
CA GLY A 30 1.34 -3.10 8.28
C GLY A 30 1.35 -4.63 8.13
N LYS A 31 1.85 -5.34 9.15
CA LYS A 31 1.84 -6.81 9.21
C LYS A 31 0.43 -7.38 9.33
N ASP A 32 -0.43 -6.78 10.16
CA ASP A 32 -1.82 -7.22 10.30
C ASP A 32 -2.60 -7.00 8.99
N LEU A 33 -2.37 -5.85 8.35
CA LEU A 33 -2.97 -5.52 7.06
C LEU A 33 -2.49 -6.45 5.94
N TYR A 34 -1.26 -6.96 6.00
CA TYR A 34 -0.72 -7.90 5.01
C TYR A 34 -1.46 -9.24 4.96
N ARG A 35 -2.23 -9.60 6.00
CA ARG A 35 -3.11 -10.79 5.97
C ARG A 35 -4.12 -10.76 4.82
N ASN A 36 -4.50 -9.56 4.37
CA ASN A 36 -5.34 -9.38 3.19
C ASN A 36 -4.62 -9.76 1.88
N CYS A 37 -3.29 -9.71 1.87
CA CYS A 37 -2.46 -9.95 0.70
C CYS A 37 -1.86 -11.37 0.69
N SER A 38 -1.63 -11.97 1.87
CA SER A 38 -0.90 -13.22 2.01
C SER A 38 -1.68 -14.45 1.53
N GLY A 39 -3.02 -14.37 1.38
CA GLY A 39 -3.81 -15.43 0.77
C GLY A 39 -3.38 -15.79 -0.67
N CYS A 40 -2.86 -14.80 -1.42
CA CYS A 40 -2.34 -15.00 -2.77
C CYS A 40 -0.80 -14.92 -2.81
N HIS A 41 -0.21 -13.93 -2.13
CA HIS A 41 1.23 -13.69 -2.18
C HIS A 41 2.03 -14.53 -1.17
N LEU A 42 1.35 -15.37 -0.38
CA LEU A 42 1.87 -16.16 0.73
C LEU A 42 2.37 -15.29 1.90
N ASP A 43 2.40 -15.86 3.11
CA ASP A 43 2.91 -15.15 4.29
C ASP A 43 4.40 -14.78 4.14
N SER A 44 5.16 -15.60 3.40
CA SER A 44 6.56 -15.32 3.07
C SER A 44 6.73 -14.22 2.03
N GLY A 45 5.68 -13.83 1.31
CA GLY A 45 5.76 -12.93 0.17
C GLY A 45 6.44 -13.53 -1.06
N ALA A 46 6.68 -14.85 -1.09
CA ALA A 46 7.28 -15.52 -2.24
C ALA A 46 6.31 -15.68 -3.43
N GLY A 47 5.01 -15.52 -3.20
CA GLY A 47 3.97 -15.79 -4.18
C GLY A 47 3.96 -17.24 -4.66
N VAL A 48 3.25 -17.48 -5.76
CA VAL A 48 3.18 -18.78 -6.43
C VAL A 48 3.62 -18.58 -7.86
N LYS A 49 4.74 -19.19 -8.24
CA LYS A 49 5.36 -19.03 -9.57
C LYS A 49 4.32 -19.29 -10.68
N GLY A 50 4.14 -18.30 -11.56
CA GLY A 50 3.19 -18.36 -12.68
C GLY A 50 1.73 -17.99 -12.35
N PHE A 51 1.39 -17.82 -11.06
CA PHE A 51 0.04 -17.46 -10.61
C PHE A 51 0.04 -16.12 -9.85
N TYR A 52 0.80 -16.02 -8.76
CA TYR A 52 0.88 -14.83 -7.91
C TYR A 52 2.33 -14.34 -7.81
N PRO A 53 2.65 -13.10 -8.23
CA PRO A 53 4.02 -12.61 -8.26
C PRO A 53 4.60 -12.47 -6.84
N PRO A 54 5.93 -12.66 -6.67
CA PRO A 54 6.58 -12.43 -5.39
C PRO A 54 6.53 -10.95 -5.02
N HIS A 55 6.40 -10.67 -3.73
CA HIS A 55 6.72 -9.38 -3.14
C HIS A 55 8.18 -9.30 -2.69
N VAL A 56 8.72 -10.38 -2.14
CA VAL A 56 10.11 -10.45 -1.68
C VAL A 56 11.05 -10.43 -2.89
N GLY A 57 12.07 -9.58 -2.83
CA GLY A 57 13.01 -9.30 -3.92
C GLY A 57 12.46 -8.36 -5.01
N HIS A 58 11.19 -8.52 -5.38
CA HIS A 58 10.61 -7.77 -6.50
C HIS A 58 10.11 -6.36 -6.13
N VAL A 59 9.52 -6.16 -4.94
CA VAL A 59 9.05 -4.82 -4.55
C VAL A 59 10.20 -3.80 -4.44
N PRO A 60 11.36 -4.13 -3.84
CA PRO A 60 12.53 -3.25 -3.86
C PRO A 60 13.05 -2.91 -5.27
N GLU A 61 12.98 -3.86 -6.22
CA GLU A 61 13.32 -3.65 -7.63
C GLU A 61 12.41 -2.58 -8.24
N LEU A 62 11.09 -2.70 -8.03
CA LEU A 62 10.12 -1.71 -8.50
C LEU A 62 10.38 -0.33 -7.88
N ILE A 63 10.66 -0.24 -6.57
CA ILE A 63 10.95 1.02 -5.87
C ILE A 63 12.20 1.71 -6.43
N SER A 64 13.17 0.94 -6.94
CA SER A 64 14.39 1.47 -7.53
C SER A 64 14.16 2.22 -8.84
N ASN A 65 13.01 2.01 -9.50
CA ASN A 65 12.57 2.84 -10.63
C ASN A 65 11.99 4.18 -10.13
N LYS A 66 12.36 5.28 -10.78
CA LYS A 66 11.92 6.66 -10.46
C LYS A 66 10.40 6.80 -10.24
N HIS A 67 9.58 6.04 -10.96
CA HIS A 67 8.12 6.09 -10.88
C HIS A 67 7.51 4.81 -10.28
N GLY A 68 8.32 3.81 -9.95
CA GLY A 68 7.82 2.51 -9.49
C GLY A 68 7.16 2.57 -8.12
N ARG A 69 7.60 3.51 -7.27
CA ARG A 69 6.94 3.79 -5.98
C ARG A 69 5.48 4.25 -6.17
N LYS A 70 5.23 5.19 -7.09
CA LYS A 70 3.87 5.63 -7.43
C LYS A 70 3.05 4.45 -8.00
N TYR A 71 3.66 3.67 -8.88
CA TYR A 71 3.03 2.50 -9.48
C TYR A 71 2.59 1.47 -8.43
N LEU A 72 3.39 1.20 -7.39
CA LEU A 72 3.00 0.30 -6.30
C LEU A 72 1.74 0.78 -5.57
N ILE A 73 1.61 2.09 -5.36
CA ILE A 73 0.41 2.69 -4.77
C ILE A 73 -0.79 2.50 -5.70
N GLU A 74 -0.62 2.74 -7.00
CA GLU A 74 -1.67 2.53 -8.01
C GLU A 74 -2.15 1.07 -8.04
N VAL A 75 -1.24 0.10 -7.96
CA VAL A 75 -1.55 -1.33 -7.93
C VAL A 75 -2.39 -1.70 -6.70
N VAL A 76 -2.02 -1.23 -5.51
CA VAL A 76 -2.80 -1.54 -4.30
C VAL A 76 -4.15 -0.83 -4.31
N LEU A 77 -4.21 0.44 -4.72
CA LEU A 77 -5.45 1.20 -4.75
C LEU A 77 -6.46 0.66 -5.77
N PHE A 78 -5.99 0.38 -6.99
CA PHE A 78 -6.87 0.22 -8.15
C PHE A 78 -6.78 -1.17 -8.80
N GLY A 79 -5.96 -2.06 -8.25
CA GLY A 79 -5.77 -3.40 -8.77
C GLY A 79 -4.88 -3.44 -10.02
N LEU A 80 -4.70 -4.65 -10.55
CA LEU A 80 -3.90 -4.89 -11.74
C LEU A 80 -4.47 -6.08 -12.51
N ASN A 81 -4.78 -5.85 -13.78
CA ASN A 81 -5.28 -6.88 -14.69
C ASN A 81 -4.50 -6.82 -16.00
N GLY A 82 -3.77 -7.89 -16.30
CA GLY A 82 -2.97 -8.01 -17.51
C GLY A 82 -1.78 -8.93 -17.29
N LYS A 83 -1.19 -9.38 -18.40
CA LYS A 83 -0.02 -10.26 -18.37
C LYS A 83 1.19 -9.50 -17.85
N ILE A 84 1.89 -10.01 -16.84
CA ILE A 84 3.12 -9.40 -16.36
C ILE A 84 4.30 -10.36 -16.41
N CYS A 85 5.51 -9.82 -16.29
CA CYS A 85 6.73 -10.59 -16.17
C CYS A 85 7.52 -10.16 -14.95
N VAL A 86 7.91 -11.12 -14.13
CA VAL A 86 8.76 -10.93 -12.94
C VAL A 86 9.83 -12.01 -12.98
N ASN A 87 11.11 -11.64 -12.97
CA ASN A 87 12.24 -12.58 -13.01
C ASN A 87 12.15 -13.62 -14.16
N ASN A 88 11.79 -13.17 -15.36
CA ASN A 88 11.57 -14.03 -16.55
C ASN A 88 10.47 -15.10 -16.39
N VAL A 89 9.58 -14.93 -15.41
CA VAL A 89 8.36 -15.74 -15.24
C VAL A 89 7.17 -14.92 -15.69
N ALA A 90 6.40 -15.48 -16.63
CA ALA A 90 5.13 -14.91 -17.06
C ALA A 90 4.03 -15.21 -16.03
N TYR A 91 3.23 -14.19 -15.72
CA TYR A 91 2.01 -14.29 -14.94
C TYR A 91 0.85 -13.90 -15.86
N ASP A 92 0.23 -14.92 -16.45
CA ASP A 92 -0.66 -14.76 -17.61
C ASP A 92 -1.94 -15.61 -17.52
N LYS A 93 -2.27 -16.14 -16.34
CA LYS A 93 -3.44 -17.01 -16.11
C LYS A 93 -4.78 -16.27 -16.03
N GLY A 94 -4.82 -15.00 -16.43
CA GLY A 94 -6.01 -14.16 -16.32
C GLY A 94 -6.45 -13.86 -14.89
N ILE A 95 -5.56 -14.06 -13.92
CA ILE A 95 -5.82 -13.75 -12.51
C ILE A 95 -5.50 -12.28 -12.28
N SER A 96 -6.51 -11.51 -11.87
CA SER A 96 -6.38 -10.10 -11.53
C SER A 96 -6.03 -9.92 -10.06
N MET A 97 -5.19 -8.91 -9.77
CA MET A 97 -5.04 -8.40 -8.42
C MET A 97 -6.21 -7.45 -8.11
N PRO A 98 -7.01 -7.69 -7.06
CA PRO A 98 -8.14 -6.84 -6.73
C PRO A 98 -7.70 -5.46 -6.22
N ALA A 99 -8.56 -4.47 -6.40
CA ALA A 99 -8.40 -3.12 -5.85
C ALA A 99 -8.70 -3.09 -4.35
N TRP A 100 -7.82 -2.48 -3.55
CA TRP A 100 -7.98 -2.35 -2.10
C TRP A 100 -8.39 -0.95 -1.65
N GLY A 101 -8.41 0.05 -2.53
CA GLY A 101 -8.75 1.45 -2.18
C GLY A 101 -10.17 1.66 -1.64
N GLY A 102 -11.10 0.74 -1.91
CA GLY A 102 -12.45 0.75 -1.34
C GLY A 102 -12.59 0.01 0.00
N ILE A 103 -11.55 -0.69 0.44
CA ILE A 103 -11.56 -1.54 1.65
C ILE A 103 -10.60 -0.98 2.71
N LEU A 104 -9.41 -0.56 2.28
CA LEU A 104 -8.38 0.02 3.11
C LEU A 104 -8.32 1.53 2.88
N ASN A 105 -8.19 2.30 3.95
CA ASN A 105 -7.95 3.74 3.84
C ASN A 105 -6.50 4.05 3.46
N ASP A 106 -6.24 5.30 3.08
CA ASP A 106 -4.91 5.76 2.60
C ASP A 106 -3.78 5.46 3.60
N LYS A 107 -4.04 5.64 4.90
CA LYS A 107 -3.09 5.36 5.97
C LYS A 107 -2.77 3.87 6.09
N GLN A 108 -3.78 3.01 5.99
CA GLN A 108 -3.62 1.55 6.00
C GLN A 108 -2.83 1.08 4.77
N ILE A 109 -3.12 1.63 3.58
CA ILE A 109 -2.37 1.33 2.36
C ILE A 109 -0.89 1.72 2.51
N ALA A 110 -0.61 2.90 3.04
CA ALA A 110 0.77 3.31 3.33
C ALA A 110 1.47 2.34 4.30
N LYS A 111 0.78 1.92 5.37
CA LYS A 111 1.30 0.94 6.35
C LYS A 111 1.62 -0.42 5.72
N VAL A 112 0.72 -0.99 4.92
CA VAL A 112 0.96 -2.31 4.31
C VAL A 112 2.05 -2.24 3.25
N LEU A 113 2.11 -1.16 2.45
CA LEU A 113 3.20 -0.93 1.51
C LEU A 113 4.56 -0.81 2.22
N ASN A 114 4.63 -0.14 3.37
CA ASN A 114 5.84 -0.08 4.18
C ASN A 114 6.28 -1.45 4.69
N TYR A 115 5.34 -2.25 5.21
CA TYR A 115 5.62 -3.62 5.65
C TYR A 115 6.13 -4.49 4.49
N ILE A 116 5.44 -4.48 3.35
CA ILE A 116 5.84 -5.22 2.14
C ILE A 116 7.24 -4.77 1.68
N SER A 117 7.53 -3.47 1.69
CA SER A 117 8.76 -2.92 1.13
C SER A 117 9.99 -3.12 2.03
N SER A 118 9.81 -3.24 3.34
CA SER A 118 10.93 -3.24 4.29
C SER A 118 10.92 -4.48 5.19
N ASP A 119 9.84 -4.72 5.92
CA ASP A 119 9.78 -5.74 6.97
C ASP A 119 9.53 -7.16 6.44
N LEU A 120 9.08 -7.30 5.19
CA LEU A 120 8.80 -8.59 4.56
C LEU A 120 10.07 -9.23 3.98
N GLY A 121 10.44 -10.39 4.52
CA GLY A 121 11.62 -11.15 4.06
C GLY A 121 12.91 -10.35 4.22
N ASN A 122 13.73 -10.32 3.16
CA ASN A 122 14.98 -9.54 3.11
C ASN A 122 14.83 -8.19 2.39
N ASN A 123 13.60 -7.70 2.15
CA ASN A 123 13.39 -6.52 1.31
C ASN A 123 14.10 -5.26 1.81
N LYS A 124 14.19 -5.04 3.13
CA LYS A 124 14.94 -3.91 3.71
C LYS A 124 16.39 -3.83 3.22
N GLN A 125 17.04 -4.96 2.97
CA GLN A 125 18.43 -5.02 2.54
C GLN A 125 18.61 -4.64 1.06
N LEU A 126 17.53 -4.74 0.27
CA LEU A 126 17.51 -4.49 -1.17
C LEU A 126 16.97 -3.08 -1.50
N LEU A 127 16.44 -2.36 -0.52
CA LEU A 127 15.91 -1.01 -0.72
C LEU A 127 17.03 -0.02 -1.08
N PRO A 128 16.76 0.97 -1.95
CA PRO A 128 17.71 2.03 -2.22
C PRO A 128 17.97 2.86 -0.95
N LYS A 129 19.21 3.36 -0.78
CA LYS A 129 19.64 4.08 0.44
C LYS A 129 18.80 5.32 0.76
N ASN A 130 18.21 5.94 -0.24
CA ASN A 130 17.35 7.12 -0.12
C ASN A 130 15.86 6.77 -0.01
N PHE A 131 15.51 5.50 0.25
CA PHE A 131 14.13 5.08 0.48
C PHE A 131 13.49 5.93 1.59
N LYS A 132 12.27 6.37 1.33
CA LYS A 132 11.40 7.01 2.32
C LYS A 132 10.17 6.14 2.51
N PRO A 133 9.69 5.94 3.75
CA PRO A 133 8.42 5.26 3.98
C PRO A 133 7.27 5.90 3.16
N PHE A 134 6.34 5.07 2.70
CA PHE A 134 5.04 5.51 2.15
C PHE A 134 4.29 6.33 3.20
N SER A 135 3.73 7.47 2.79
CA SER A 135 2.92 8.34 3.66
C SER A 135 1.46 8.31 3.23
N GLU A 136 0.57 8.64 4.16
CA GLU A 136 -0.87 8.75 3.88
C GLU A 136 -1.15 9.81 2.81
N GLU A 137 -0.47 10.95 2.84
CA GLU A 137 -0.64 12.06 1.89
C GLU A 137 -0.25 11.65 0.47
N GLU A 138 0.80 10.86 0.34
CA GLU A 138 1.24 10.33 -0.95
C GLU A 138 0.17 9.39 -1.51
N VAL A 139 -0.32 8.45 -0.69
CA VAL A 139 -1.38 7.53 -1.11
C VAL A 139 -2.64 8.30 -1.49
N LYS A 140 -3.07 9.24 -0.66
CA LYS A 140 -4.21 10.12 -0.91
C LYS A 140 -4.09 10.91 -2.21
N THR A 141 -2.87 11.35 -2.54
CA THR A 141 -2.61 12.05 -3.81
C THR A 141 -2.79 11.13 -5.01
N VAL A 142 -2.32 9.89 -4.92
CA VAL A 142 -2.52 8.89 -5.99
C VAL A 142 -3.97 8.44 -6.08
N HIS A 143 -4.67 8.28 -4.95
CA HIS A 143 -6.06 7.84 -4.85
C HIS A 143 -7.03 8.72 -5.66
N LYS A 144 -6.77 10.03 -5.71
CA LYS A 144 -7.56 10.99 -6.52
C LYS A 144 -7.58 10.69 -8.03
N ASN A 145 -6.63 9.91 -8.55
CA ASN A 145 -6.56 9.61 -9.97
C ASN A 145 -7.65 8.64 -10.44
N ASN A 146 -8.29 7.90 -9.53
CA ASN A 146 -9.40 6.99 -9.81
C ASN A 146 -9.18 6.11 -11.06
N LEU A 147 -8.05 5.40 -11.08
CA LEU A 147 -7.65 4.61 -12.24
C LEU A 147 -8.42 3.30 -12.31
N THR A 148 -8.56 2.77 -13.52
CA THR A 148 -8.96 1.39 -13.77
C THR A 148 -7.74 0.46 -13.72
N GLU A 149 -7.95 -0.82 -13.41
CA GLU A 149 -6.92 -1.87 -13.46
C GLU A 149 -6.19 -1.96 -14.81
N LYS A 150 -6.87 -1.62 -15.92
CA LYS A 150 -6.30 -1.56 -17.27
C LYS A 150 -5.35 -0.36 -17.44
N GLN A 151 -5.67 0.78 -16.84
CA GLN A 151 -4.78 1.96 -16.85
C GLN A 151 -3.54 1.70 -15.98
N VAL A 152 -3.70 1.03 -14.84
CA VAL A 152 -2.55 0.60 -14.03
C VAL A 152 -1.66 -0.37 -14.81
N TYR A 153 -2.25 -1.30 -15.54
CA TYR A 153 -1.51 -2.18 -16.44
C TYR A 153 -0.76 -1.41 -17.53
N ALA A 154 -1.41 -0.45 -18.20
CA ALA A 154 -0.74 0.40 -19.19
C ALA A 154 0.43 1.20 -18.59
N ASN A 155 0.28 1.71 -17.35
CA ASN A 155 1.37 2.37 -16.63
C ASN A 155 2.53 1.40 -16.38
N ARG A 156 2.24 0.14 -16.02
CA ARG A 156 3.27 -0.89 -15.87
C ARG A 156 4.07 -1.06 -17.15
N ILE A 157 3.40 -1.24 -18.28
CA ILE A 157 4.06 -1.43 -19.59
C ILE A 157 4.94 -0.24 -19.93
N LYS A 158 4.45 0.98 -19.70
CA LYS A 158 5.23 2.20 -19.92
C LYS A 158 6.49 2.26 -19.04
N LEU A 159 6.44 1.75 -17.82
CA LEU A 159 7.53 1.83 -16.85
C LEU A 159 8.54 0.69 -16.95
N PHE A 160 8.09 -0.51 -17.30
CA PHE A 160 8.88 -1.74 -17.19
C PHE A 160 8.93 -2.56 -18.49
N GLY A 161 8.32 -2.05 -19.57
CA GLY A 161 8.31 -2.70 -20.87
C GLY A 161 7.31 -3.84 -21.00
N GLU A 162 7.30 -4.44 -22.20
CA GLU A 162 6.42 -5.53 -22.55
C GLU A 162 6.73 -6.81 -21.74
N PRO A 163 5.71 -7.62 -21.42
CA PRO A 163 5.92 -8.86 -20.68
C PRO A 163 6.72 -9.88 -21.49
N CYS A 164 7.52 -10.70 -20.80
CA CYS A 164 8.19 -11.84 -21.42
C CYS A 164 7.20 -12.82 -22.07
N LYS A 165 7.70 -13.59 -23.04
CA LYS A 165 6.93 -14.69 -23.66
C LYS A 165 6.53 -15.72 -22.61
N SER A 166 5.33 -16.25 -22.78
CA SER A 166 4.89 -17.41 -21.99
C SER A 166 5.77 -18.59 -22.37
N LYS A 167 6.18 -19.38 -21.38
CA LYS A 167 6.91 -20.64 -21.61
C LYS A 167 5.94 -21.78 -21.80
#